data_AF-A0A9P6XUB2-F1
#
_entry.id   AF-A0A9P6XUB2-F1
#
_cell.length_a   1.000
_cell.length_b   1.000
_cell.length_c   1.000
_cell.angle_alpha   90.00
_cell.angle_beta   90.00
_cell.angle_gamma   90.00
#
_symmetry.space_group_name_H-M   'P 1'
#
loop_
_entity.id
_entity.type
_entity.pdbx_description
1 polymer ?
#
loop_
_entity_poly.entity_id
_entity_poly.type
_entity_poly.pdbx_seq_one_letter_code
_entity_poly.pdbx_strand_id
1 'polypeptide(L)'
;MAVVDARPAPFWDKVESRFAGNDEAKFRRGGVRVVPGAIARRGTYFGKDVVLMPSFTNIGAYVGEGTMVDTWATVGSCAQIGQHCHLPATPS
;
A
#
# COMPACT_ATOMS: atom_id res chain seq x y z
N MET A 1 -2.95 -15.59 -6.47
CA MET A 1 -2.45 -14.20 -6.47
C MET A 1 -1.51 -14.08 -7.65
N ALA A 2 -1.70 -13.11 -8.53
CA ALA A 2 -0.87 -12.90 -9.71
C ALA A 2 -0.45 -11.43 -9.77
N VAL A 3 0.73 -11.16 -10.32
CA VAL A 3 1.16 -9.80 -10.63
C VAL A 3 0.41 -9.33 -11.88
N VAL A 4 -0.24 -8.18 -11.81
CA VAL A 4 -0.96 -7.56 -12.93
C VAL A 4 -0.22 -6.29 -13.33
N ASP A 5 0.20 -6.19 -14.59
CA ASP A 5 0.76 -4.95 -15.15
C ASP A 5 -0.38 -3.97 -15.44
N ALA A 6 -0.41 -2.84 -14.74
CA ALA A 6 -1.36 -1.76 -14.96
C ALA A 6 -0.56 -0.48 -15.22
N ARG A 7 -0.68 0.07 -16.43
CA ARG A 7 0.00 1.30 -16.84
C ARG A 7 -0.97 2.48 -16.80
N PRO A 8 -1.00 3.28 -15.73
CA PRO A 8 -1.66 4.57 -15.73
C PRO A 8 -0.96 5.56 -16.68
N ALA A 9 -1.60 6.69 -16.95
CA ALA A 9 -1.00 7.84 -17.64
C ALA A 9 0.36 8.23 -17.02
N PRO A 10 1.28 8.87 -17.77
CA PRO A 10 2.57 9.28 -17.23
C PRO A 10 2.39 10.23 -16.02
N PHE A 11 3.10 9.94 -14.93
CA PHE A 11 3.15 10.78 -13.74
C PHE A 11 4.47 11.56 -13.69
N TRP A 12 4.44 12.77 -13.13
CA TRP A 12 5.61 13.60 -12.85
C TRP A 12 5.79 13.75 -11.33
N ASP A 13 6.53 12.83 -10.72
CA ASP A 13 6.87 12.85 -9.29
C ASP A 13 8.33 12.41 -9.11
N LYS A 14 8.97 12.88 -8.04
CA LYS A 14 10.33 12.51 -7.63
C LYS A 14 10.39 11.29 -6.71
N VAL A 15 9.24 10.86 -6.19
CA VAL A 15 9.15 9.72 -5.27
C VAL A 15 8.60 8.51 -6.00
N GLU A 16 9.41 7.47 -6.10
CA GLU A 16 8.98 6.20 -6.70
C GLU A 16 7.93 5.47 -5.86
N SER A 17 7.16 4.59 -6.50
CA SER A 17 6.28 3.65 -5.81
C SER A 17 7.07 2.67 -4.93
N ARG A 18 6.47 2.28 -3.80
CA ARG A 18 6.98 1.24 -2.89
C ARG A 18 7.16 -0.10 -3.56
N PHE A 19 6.36 -0.37 -4.59
CA PHE A 19 6.29 -1.65 -5.28
C PHE A 19 6.89 -1.60 -6.69
N ALA A 20 7.53 -0.49 -7.08
CA ALA A 20 8.23 -0.38 -8.35
C ALA A 20 9.30 -1.48 -8.48
N GLY A 21 9.29 -2.23 -9.59
CA GLY A 21 10.24 -3.31 -9.85
C GLY A 21 10.08 -4.54 -8.93
N ASN A 22 8.92 -4.71 -8.29
CA ASN A 22 8.59 -5.95 -7.60
C ASN A 22 8.16 -7.04 -8.57
N ASP A 23 8.68 -8.23 -8.36
CA ASP A 23 8.24 -9.47 -9.00
C ASP A 23 7.34 -10.27 -8.04
N GLU A 24 6.80 -11.40 -8.53
CA GLU A 24 5.95 -12.28 -7.73
C GLU A 24 6.65 -12.75 -6.46
N ALA A 25 7.94 -13.09 -6.53
CA ALA A 25 8.70 -13.60 -5.39
C ALA A 25 8.85 -12.54 -4.29
N LYS A 26 9.07 -11.27 -4.63
CA LYS A 26 9.10 -10.15 -3.67
C LYS A 26 7.73 -9.93 -3.02
N PHE A 27 6.63 -10.01 -3.78
CA PHE A 27 5.28 -9.91 -3.19
C PHE A 27 4.98 -11.06 -2.24
N ARG A 28 5.29 -12.31 -2.64
CA ARG A 28 5.10 -13.49 -1.79
C ARG A 28 5.89 -13.40 -0.48
N ARG A 29 7.15 -12.93 -0.52
CA ARG A 29 7.97 -12.72 0.68
C ARG A 29 7.45 -11.58 1.56
N GLY A 30 6.94 -10.51 0.97
CA GLY A 30 6.42 -9.36 1.71
C GLY A 30 5.10 -9.62 2.42
N GLY A 31 4.29 -10.58 1.95
CA GLY A 31 3.04 -10.97 2.60
C GLY A 31 1.94 -9.90 2.56
N VAL A 32 2.14 -8.79 1.84
CA VAL A 32 1.16 -7.71 1.68
C VAL A 32 0.30 -7.93 0.44
N ARG A 33 -1.01 -7.68 0.57
CA ARG A 33 -1.96 -7.69 -0.54
C ARG A 33 -2.17 -6.27 -1.04
N VAL A 34 -1.75 -6.02 -2.27
CA VAL A 34 -1.89 -4.71 -2.94
C VAL A 34 -2.95 -4.84 -4.03
N VAL A 35 -4.14 -4.33 -3.76
CA VAL A 35 -5.26 -4.37 -4.73
C VAL A 35 -5.04 -3.27 -5.79
N PRO A 36 -5.36 -3.50 -7.08
CA PRO A 36 -5.25 -2.47 -8.11
C PRO A 36 -5.91 -1.16 -7.68
N GLY A 37 -5.18 -0.04 -7.82
CA GLY A 37 -5.59 1.27 -7.32
C GLY A 37 -4.96 1.67 -5.98
N ALA A 38 -4.31 0.73 -5.26
CA ALA A 38 -3.49 1.06 -4.10
C ALA A 38 -2.17 1.72 -4.53
N ILE A 39 -1.89 2.91 -3.97
CA ILE A 39 -0.67 3.67 -4.23
C ILE A 39 0.09 3.84 -2.92
N ALA A 40 1.32 3.34 -2.88
CA ALA A 40 2.22 3.52 -1.74
C ALA A 40 3.55 4.10 -2.21
N ARG A 41 4.07 5.10 -1.50
CA ARG A 41 5.38 5.70 -1.79
C ARG A 41 6.53 4.86 -1.22
N ARG A 42 7.67 4.82 -1.91
CA ARG A 42 8.91 4.25 -1.39
C ARG A 42 9.24 4.87 -0.02
N GLY A 43 9.67 4.03 0.93
CA GLY A 43 9.87 4.44 2.33
C GLY A 43 8.67 4.18 3.25
N THR A 44 7.64 3.48 2.77
CA THR A 44 6.55 2.91 3.59
C THR A 44 6.88 1.49 4.04
N TYR A 45 6.39 1.12 5.23
CA TYR A 45 6.41 -0.23 5.75
C TYR A 45 5.01 -0.80 5.87
N PHE A 46 4.87 -2.08 5.47
CA PHE A 46 3.66 -2.87 5.64
C PHE A 46 4.05 -4.20 6.29
N GLY A 47 3.38 -4.54 7.39
CA GLY A 47 3.50 -5.85 8.03
C GLY A 47 2.91 -6.96 7.17
N LYS A 48 3.15 -8.21 7.61
CA LYS A 48 2.55 -9.39 6.99
C LYS A 48 1.02 -9.30 7.02
N ASP A 49 0.36 -9.88 6.04
CA ASP A 49 -1.10 -10.00 5.95
C ASP A 49 -1.86 -8.65 5.91
N VAL A 50 -1.16 -7.54 5.70
CA VAL A 50 -1.78 -6.24 5.42
C VAL A 50 -2.53 -6.29 4.08
N VAL A 51 -3.72 -5.68 4.04
CA VAL A 51 -4.51 -5.52 2.82
C VAL A 51 -4.65 -4.04 2.50
N LEU A 52 -4.17 -3.66 1.32
CA LEU A 52 -4.36 -2.33 0.74
C LEU A 52 -5.42 -2.44 -0.33
N MET A 53 -6.64 -1.99 -0.02
CA MET A 53 -7.67 -1.67 -1.02
C MET A 53 -7.22 -0.43 -1.82
N PRO A 54 -7.95 0.02 -2.87
CA PRO A 54 -7.60 1.26 -3.57
C PRO A 54 -7.48 2.42 -2.57
N SER A 55 -6.27 2.84 -2.26
CA SER A 55 -5.94 3.67 -1.09
C SER A 55 -4.59 4.36 -1.31
N PHE A 56 -4.26 5.36 -0.49
CA PHE A 56 -2.97 6.06 -0.55
C PHE A 56 -2.18 5.90 0.74
N THR A 57 -0.91 5.50 0.65
CA THR A 57 0.03 5.46 1.79
C THR A 57 1.27 6.30 1.49
N ASN A 58 1.50 7.35 2.28
CA ASN A 58 2.57 8.29 2.06
C ASN A 58 3.88 7.88 2.75
N ILE A 59 5.01 8.46 2.31
CA ILE A 59 6.36 8.13 2.77
C ILE A 59 6.51 8.18 4.31
N GLY A 60 7.28 7.23 4.86
CA GLY A 60 7.56 7.14 6.29
C GLY A 60 6.45 6.48 7.11
N ALA A 61 5.29 6.18 6.52
CA ALA A 61 4.22 5.48 7.23
C ALA A 61 4.61 4.03 7.59
N TYR A 62 4.14 3.60 8.75
CA TYR A 62 4.24 2.23 9.24
C TYR A 62 2.83 1.66 9.40
N VAL A 63 2.55 0.53 8.76
CA VAL A 63 1.28 -0.19 8.88
C VAL A 63 1.54 -1.57 9.44
N GLY A 64 1.06 -1.84 10.65
CA GLY A 64 1.26 -3.10 11.36
C GLY A 64 0.58 -4.30 10.70
N GLU A 65 1.04 -5.49 11.07
CA GLU A 65 0.54 -6.79 10.60
C GLU A 65 -0.99 -6.92 10.71
N GLY A 66 -1.59 -7.58 9.71
CA GLY A 66 -3.01 -7.88 9.67
C GLY A 66 -3.95 -6.68 9.58
N THR A 67 -3.41 -5.47 9.36
CA THR A 67 -4.22 -4.26 9.19
C THR A 67 -4.86 -4.19 7.81
N MET A 68 -6.11 -3.77 7.76
CA MET A 68 -6.85 -3.49 6.53
C MET A 68 -6.96 -1.99 6.31
N VAL A 69 -6.47 -1.53 5.15
CA VAL A 69 -6.62 -0.16 4.65
C VAL A 69 -7.68 -0.18 3.57
N ASP A 70 -8.87 0.29 3.91
CA ASP A 70 -10.05 0.18 3.05
C ASP A 70 -10.05 1.22 1.92
N THR A 71 -11.04 1.10 1.04
CA THR A 71 -11.15 1.85 -0.21
C THR A 71 -11.23 3.35 0.08
N TRP A 72 -10.39 4.13 -0.60
CA TRP A 72 -10.20 5.57 -0.45
C TRP A 72 -9.69 6.03 0.91
N ALA A 73 -9.21 5.12 1.77
CA ALA A 73 -8.48 5.53 2.97
C ALA A 73 -7.11 6.15 2.61
N THR A 74 -6.65 7.08 3.44
CA THR A 74 -5.33 7.71 3.32
C THR A 74 -4.52 7.52 4.60
N VAL A 75 -3.33 6.94 4.48
CA VAL A 75 -2.33 6.86 5.54
C VAL A 75 -1.30 7.96 5.30
N GLY A 76 -1.33 8.98 6.15
CA GLY A 76 -0.47 10.16 6.07
C GLY A 76 1.03 9.85 6.25
N SER A 77 1.88 10.83 5.92
CA SER A 77 3.33 10.69 6.08
C SER A 77 3.69 10.49 7.54
N CYS A 78 4.61 9.54 7.80
CA CYS A 78 5.06 9.18 9.15
C CYS A 78 3.96 8.63 10.09
N ALA A 79 2.74 8.37 9.60
CA ALA A 79 1.67 7.81 10.41
C ALA A 79 2.05 6.41 10.94
N GLN A 80 1.70 6.13 12.18
CA GLN A 80 1.95 4.86 12.85
C GLN A 80 0.61 4.14 13.07
N ILE A 81 0.33 3.15 12.24
CA ILE A 81 -0.86 2.31 12.36
C ILE A 81 -0.46 1.00 13.02
N GLY A 82 -1.19 0.63 14.07
CA GLY A 82 -0.98 -0.59 14.83
C GLY A 82 -1.23 -1.86 14.02
N GLN A 83 -1.15 -2.99 14.72
CA GLN A 83 -1.52 -4.30 14.17
C GLN A 83 -3.04 -4.49 14.26
N HIS A 84 -3.60 -5.28 13.36
CA HIS A 84 -5.03 -5.64 13.32
C HIS A 84 -5.99 -4.43 13.35
N CYS A 85 -5.56 -3.30 12.79
CA CYS A 85 -6.42 -2.14 12.64
C CYS A 85 -7.33 -2.30 11.41
N HIS A 86 -8.46 -1.61 11.44
CA HIS A 86 -9.32 -1.45 10.26
C HIS A 86 -9.49 0.05 10.02
N LEU A 87 -8.87 0.55 8.95
CA LEU A 87 -9.05 1.93 8.51
C LEU A 87 -10.24 1.94 7.54
N PRO A 88 -11.39 2.48 7.95
CA PRO A 88 -12.60 2.43 7.13
C PRO A 88 -12.46 3.30 5.89
N ALA A 89 -13.30 3.01 4.90
CA ALA A 89 -13.42 3.83 3.70
C ALA A 89 -13.73 5.29 4.06
N THR A 90 -13.14 6.23 3.31
CA THR A 90 -13.49 7.65 3.44
C THR A 90 -14.92 7.83 2.92
N PRO A 91 -15.85 8.43 3.69
CA PRO A 91 -17.21 8.67 3.22
C PRO A 91 -17.20 9.62 2.02
N SER A 92 -18.08 9.33 1.05
CA SER A 92 -18.34 10.15 -0.13
C SER A 92 -19.08 11.44 0.19
#